data_AF-A0A817QBC3-F1
#
_entry.id   AF-A0A817QBC3-F1
#
_cell.length_a   1.000
_cell.length_b   1.000
_cell.length_c   1.000
_cell.angle_alpha   90.00
_cell.angle_beta   90.00
_cell.angle_gamma   90.00
#
_symmetry.space_group_name_H-M   'P 1'
#
loop_
_entity.id
_entity.type
_entity.pdbx_description
1 polymer ?
#
loop_
_entity_poly.entity_id
_entity_poly.type
_entity_poly.pdbx_seq_one_letter_code
_entity_poly.pdbx_strand_id
1 'polypeptide(L)'
;MPQEARRFANENSNILSYCTSDETLFPLLNNMLEQLEHCQKSLAGYLETKRGVFPRCYFLSDPVMLEILGQASDSTKIQSYLSSFTEAVKYIEFHTKETDRILSMTTRDGITFLTLITFR
;
A
#
# COMPACT_ATOMS: atom_id res chain seq x y z
N MET A 1 -2.31 -0.30 32.42
CA MET A 1 -3.67 0.17 32.07
C MET A 1 -3.73 1.68 32.21
N PRO A 2 -3.86 2.44 31.10
CA PRO A 2 -3.91 3.91 31.14
C PRO A 2 -5.14 4.39 31.92
N GLN A 3 -4.99 5.47 32.71
CA GLN A 3 -6.03 5.92 33.65
C GLN A 3 -7.33 6.41 32.96
N GLU A 4 -7.29 6.70 31.66
CA GLU A 4 -8.45 7.14 30.87
C GLU A 4 -9.44 6.01 30.56
N ALA A 5 -8.95 4.79 30.29
CA ALA A 5 -9.82 3.62 30.05
C ALA A 5 -10.66 3.26 31.28
N ARG A 6 -10.14 3.59 32.48
CA ARG A 6 -10.78 3.28 33.76
C ARG A 6 -11.99 4.17 34.06
N ARG A 7 -12.04 5.38 33.49
CA ARG A 7 -13.15 6.33 33.66
C ARG A 7 -14.32 5.98 32.74
N PHE A 8 -14.01 5.64 31.48
CA PHE A 8 -14.99 5.27 30.46
C PHE A 8 -15.70 3.94 30.78
N ALA A 9 -15.00 3.00 31.41
CA ALA A 9 -15.57 1.71 31.76
C ALA A 9 -16.60 1.79 32.92
N ASN A 10 -16.48 2.79 33.81
CA ASN A 10 -17.37 2.95 34.96
C ASN A 10 -18.78 3.45 34.57
N GLU A 11 -18.91 4.07 33.40
CA GLU A 11 -20.19 4.50 32.82
C GLU A 11 -20.99 3.32 32.23
N ASN A 12 -20.34 2.20 31.95
CA ASN A 12 -20.96 0.98 31.43
C ASN A 12 -20.64 -0.23 32.33
N SER A 13 -21.23 -0.24 33.53
CA SER A 13 -21.02 -1.25 34.58
C SER A 13 -21.14 -2.71 34.09
N ASN A 14 -21.98 -2.97 33.08
CA ASN A 14 -22.17 -4.31 32.50
C ASN A 14 -21.04 -4.75 31.55
N ILE A 15 -20.34 -3.81 30.91
CA ILE A 15 -19.23 -4.12 29.98
C ILE A 15 -17.97 -4.45 30.77
N LEU A 16 -17.73 -3.72 31.87
CA LEU A 16 -16.59 -3.95 32.74
C LEU A 16 -16.66 -5.35 33.37
N SER A 17 -17.85 -5.76 33.83
CA SER A 17 -18.11 -7.11 34.31
C SER A 17 -17.77 -8.17 33.26
N TYR A 18 -18.24 -8.04 32.02
CA TYR A 18 -17.97 -9.02 30.96
C TYR A 18 -16.48 -9.06 30.58
N CYS A 19 -15.81 -7.91 30.50
CA CYS A 19 -14.39 -7.82 30.18
C CYS A 19 -13.45 -8.25 31.32
N THR A 20 -13.92 -8.30 32.58
CA THR A 20 -13.13 -8.79 33.74
C THR A 20 -13.51 -10.19 34.19
N SER A 21 -14.67 -10.72 33.77
CA SER A 21 -15.10 -12.09 34.11
C SER A 21 -14.48 -13.14 33.19
N ASP A 22 -14.11 -12.76 31.97
CA ASP A 22 -13.54 -13.67 30.99
C ASP A 22 -12.01 -13.53 30.96
N GLU A 23 -11.32 -14.38 31.74
CA GLU A 23 -9.85 -14.45 31.78
C GLU A 23 -9.23 -14.77 30.40
N THR A 24 -10.00 -15.27 29.44
CA THR A 24 -9.52 -15.63 28.10
C THR A 24 -9.52 -14.45 27.11
N LEU A 25 -10.27 -13.39 27.42
CA LEU A 25 -10.46 -12.25 26.52
C LEU A 25 -9.20 -11.38 26.43
N PHE A 26 -8.47 -11.24 27.53
CA PHE A 26 -7.22 -10.48 27.58
C PHE A 26 -6.06 -11.16 26.82
N PRO A 27 -5.81 -12.48 26.98
CA PRO A 27 -4.89 -13.23 26.11
C PRO A 27 -5.28 -13.18 24.63
N LEU A 28 -6.57 -13.32 24.31
CA LEU A 28 -7.05 -13.25 22.92
C LEU A 28 -6.77 -11.88 22.30
N LEU A 29 -7.06 -10.80 23.02
CA LEU A 29 -6.81 -9.43 22.54
C LEU A 29 -5.32 -9.17 22.33
N ASN A 30 -4.46 -9.64 23.24
CA ASN A 30 -3.00 -9.53 23.09
C ASN A 30 -2.50 -10.33 21.89
N ASN A 31 -3.00 -11.56 21.69
CA ASN A 31 -2.66 -12.36 20.51
C ASN A 31 -3.12 -11.68 19.21
N MET A 32 -4.30 -11.06 19.18
CA MET A 32 -4.76 -10.29 18.02
C MET A 32 -3.88 -9.05 17.78
N LEU A 33 -3.48 -8.34 18.83
CA LEU A 33 -2.55 -7.20 18.74
C LEU A 33 -1.19 -7.63 18.20
N GLU A 34 -0.65 -8.74 18.68
CA GLU A 34 0.63 -9.28 18.23
C GLU A 34 0.56 -9.69 16.75
N GLN A 35 -0.52 -10.35 16.33
CA GLN A 35 -0.74 -10.66 14.91
C GLN A 35 -0.84 -9.40 14.04
N LEU A 36 -1.50 -8.35 14.54
CA LEU A 36 -1.62 -7.08 13.83
C LEU A 36 -0.26 -6.40 13.68
N GLU A 37 0.55 -6.39 14.74
CA GLU A 37 1.91 -5.84 14.72
C GLU A 37 2.83 -6.63 13.78
N HIS A 38 2.69 -7.96 13.75
CA HIS A 38 3.41 -8.82 12.82
C HIS A 38 3.03 -8.52 11.36
N CYS A 39 1.73 -8.37 11.07
CA CYS A 39 1.25 -7.96 9.75
C CYS A 39 1.80 -6.60 9.35
N GLN A 40 1.81 -5.63 10.26
CA GLN A 40 2.33 -4.29 10.01
C GLN A 40 3.84 -4.31 9.73
N LYS A 41 4.62 -5.06 10.50
CA LYS A 41 6.08 -5.24 10.26
C LYS A 41 6.35 -5.96 8.93
N SER A 42 5.59 -7.01 8.63
CA SER A 42 5.74 -7.76 7.38
C SER A 42 5.40 -6.89 6.16
N LEU A 43 4.34 -6.08 6.25
CA LEU A 43 3.94 -5.15 5.21
C LEU A 43 5.00 -4.06 4.99
N ALA A 44 5.49 -3.46 6.07
CA ALA A 44 6.55 -2.46 6.00
C ALA A 44 7.85 -3.04 5.41
N GLY A 45 8.25 -4.24 5.85
CA GLY A 45 9.43 -4.94 5.32
C GLY A 45 9.29 -5.32 3.84
N TYR A 46 8.10 -5.74 3.42
CA TYR A 46 7.81 -6.02 2.01
C TYR A 46 7.91 -4.75 1.16
N LEU A 47 7.33 -3.63 1.62
CA LEU A 47 7.43 -2.35 0.93
C LEU A 47 8.87 -1.85 0.82
N GLU A 48 9.66 -1.94 1.90
CA GLU A 48 11.07 -1.52 1.87
C GLU A 48 11.90 -2.37 0.90
N THR A 49 11.66 -3.69 0.87
CA THR A 49 12.31 -4.59 -0.09
C THR A 49 11.97 -4.20 -1.54
N LYS A 50 10.71 -3.83 -1.81
CA LYS A 50 10.30 -3.36 -3.14
C LYS A 50 10.86 -1.96 -3.47
N ARG A 51 11.02 -1.08 -2.49
CA ARG A 51 11.68 0.24 -2.67
C ARG A 51 13.15 0.09 -3.02
N GLY A 52 13.85 -0.88 -2.44
CA GLY A 52 15.25 -1.18 -2.77
C GLY A 52 15.48 -1.56 -4.24
N VAL A 53 14.48 -2.19 -4.89
CA VAL A 53 14.55 -2.56 -6.32
C VAL A 53 14.27 -1.37 -7.24
N PHE A 54 13.42 -0.43 -6.81
CA PHE A 54 13.05 0.75 -7.59
C PHE A 54 13.28 2.05 -6.80
N PRO A 55 14.47 2.68 -6.90
CA PRO A 55 14.83 3.88 -6.14
C PRO A 55 13.91 5.08 -6.38
N ARG A 56 13.18 5.12 -7.50
CA ARG A 56 12.21 6.18 -7.80
C ARG A 56 10.92 6.07 -6.98
N CYS A 57 10.61 4.90 -6.42
CA CYS A 57 9.43 4.69 -5.57
C CYS A 57 9.61 5.18 -4.13
N TYR A 58 10.79 5.69 -3.75
CA TYR A 58 11.00 6.34 -2.44
C TYR A 58 10.17 7.62 -2.25
N PHE A 59 9.76 8.27 -3.35
CA PHE A 59 8.92 9.46 -3.30
C PHE A 59 7.44 9.16 -3.09
N LEU A 60 7.04 7.89 -3.10
CA LEU A 60 5.65 7.45 -2.93
C LEU A 60 5.36 7.08 -1.48
N SER A 61 4.19 7.52 -0.98
CA SER A 61 3.67 7.07 0.32
C SER A 61 3.32 5.58 0.29
N ASP A 62 3.44 4.91 1.43
CA ASP A 62 3.14 3.48 1.61
C ASP A 62 1.80 3.03 1.02
N PRO A 63 0.65 3.71 1.25
CA PRO A 63 -0.63 3.28 0.68
C PRO A 63 -0.65 3.37 -0.86
N VAL A 64 -0.04 4.40 -1.43
CA VAL A 64 0.05 4.57 -2.90
C VAL A 64 0.92 3.48 -3.52
N MET A 65 2.02 3.13 -2.85
CA MET A 65 2.89 2.05 -3.29
C MET A 65 2.18 0.69 -3.28
N LEU A 66 1.37 0.40 -2.25
CA LEU A 66 0.56 -0.82 -2.20
C LEU A 66 -0.51 -0.85 -3.29
N GLU A 67 -1.15 0.29 -3.55
CA GLU A 67 -2.15 0.40 -4.60
C GLU A 67 -1.53 0.14 -5.99
N ILE A 68 -0.35 0.71 -6.24
CA ILE A 68 0.41 0.44 -7.47
C ILE A 68 0.78 -1.03 -7.57
N LEU A 69 1.28 -1.66 -6.50
CA LEU A 69 1.63 -3.08 -6.50
C LEU A 69 0.40 -3.99 -6.73
N GLY A 70 -0.77 -3.61 -6.22
CA GLY A 70 -2.03 -4.33 -6.42
C GLY A 70 -2.59 -4.16 -7.84
N GLN A 71 -2.42 -2.99 -8.45
CA GLN A 71 -2.87 -2.69 -9.81
C GLN A 71 -1.79 -2.93 -10.88
N ALA A 72 -0.56 -3.32 -10.51
CA ALA A 72 0.54 -3.56 -11.44
C ALA A 72 0.24 -4.66 -12.46
N SER A 73 -0.69 -5.57 -12.14
CA SER A 73 -1.20 -6.60 -13.03
C SER A 73 -2.05 -6.05 -14.19
N ASP A 74 -2.55 -4.81 -14.08
CA ASP A 74 -3.40 -4.14 -15.06
C ASP A 74 -2.68 -2.89 -15.60
N SER A 75 -2.03 -3.07 -16.75
CA SER A 75 -1.23 -2.03 -17.39
C SER A 75 -2.03 -0.79 -17.80
N THR A 76 -3.36 -0.88 -17.92
CA THR A 76 -4.18 0.29 -18.22
C THR A 76 -4.35 1.20 -17.00
N LYS A 77 -4.40 0.62 -15.80
CA LYS A 77 -4.56 1.38 -14.55
C LYS A 77 -3.27 1.98 -14.05
N ILE A 78 -2.12 1.36 -14.35
CA ILE A 78 -0.82 1.89 -13.91
C ILE A 78 -0.50 3.26 -14.51
N GLN A 79 -1.14 3.62 -15.63
CA GLN A 79 -1.02 4.94 -16.28
C GLN A 79 -1.35 6.11 -15.35
N SER A 80 -2.39 5.98 -14.51
CA SER A 80 -2.78 6.99 -13.52
C SER A 80 -1.71 7.22 -12.45
N TYR A 81 -0.94 6.18 -12.12
CA TYR A 81 0.08 6.25 -11.07
C TYR A 81 1.43 6.67 -11.63
N LEU A 82 1.73 6.35 -12.89
CA LEU A 82 2.95 6.80 -13.58
C LEU A 82 3.10 8.32 -13.52
N SER A 83 2.03 9.08 -13.76
CA SER A 83 2.07 10.54 -13.60
C SER A 83 2.37 11.00 -12.16
N SER A 84 2.08 10.17 -11.16
CA SER A 84 2.25 10.49 -9.74
C SER A 84 3.67 10.25 -9.22
N PHE A 85 4.46 9.37 -9.84
CA PHE A 85 5.87 9.15 -9.45
C PHE A 85 6.90 9.47 -10.53
N THR A 86 6.48 9.71 -11.78
CA THR A 86 7.36 10.21 -12.84
C THR A 86 6.91 11.57 -13.31
N GLU A 87 7.65 12.59 -12.90
CA GLU A 87 7.36 13.98 -13.24
C GLU A 87 7.41 14.25 -14.76
N ALA A 88 8.17 13.44 -15.49
CA ALA A 88 8.33 13.58 -16.93
C ALA A 88 7.19 12.93 -17.74
N VAL A 89 6.50 11.89 -17.25
CA VAL A 89 5.60 11.06 -18.08
C VAL A 89 4.15 11.50 -17.91
N LYS A 90 3.48 11.78 -19.03
CA LYS A 90 2.06 12.17 -19.07
C LYS A 90 1.17 11.02 -19.52
N TYR A 91 1.61 10.28 -20.54
CA TYR A 91 0.82 9.22 -21.17
C TYR A 91 1.72 8.10 -21.69
N ILE A 92 1.20 6.88 -21.68
CA ILE A 92 1.84 5.68 -22.22
C ILE A 92 0.83 4.95 -23.11
N GLU A 93 1.17 4.70 -24.36
CA GLU A 93 0.33 3.95 -25.28
C GLU A 93 0.69 2.47 -25.18
N PHE A 94 -0.29 1.64 -24.82
CA PHE A 94 -0.15 0.19 -24.75
C PHE A 94 -0.66 -0.46 -26.04
N HIS A 95 -0.07 -1.59 -26.41
CA HIS A 95 -0.54 -2.34 -27.57
C HIS A 95 -1.90 -3.00 -27.29
N THR A 96 -2.85 -2.84 -28.22
CA THR A 96 -4.23 -3.35 -28.12
C THR A 96 -4.38 -4.88 -27.99
N LYS A 97 -3.34 -5.66 -28.30
CA LYS A 97 -3.35 -7.14 -28.23
C LYS A 97 -2.37 -7.67 -27.19
N GLU A 98 -1.31 -6.92 -26.89
CA GLU A 98 -0.27 -7.27 -25.93
C GLU A 98 -0.23 -6.15 -24.89
N THR A 99 -0.99 -6.30 -23.81
CA THR A 99 -1.13 -5.28 -22.77
C THR A 99 0.18 -4.95 -22.04
N ASP A 100 1.18 -5.84 -22.13
CA ASP A 100 2.52 -5.66 -21.55
C ASP A 100 3.48 -4.92 -22.50
N ARG A 101 3.07 -4.63 -23.73
CA ARG A 101 3.91 -3.97 -24.73
C ARG A 101 3.58 -2.48 -24.82
N ILE A 102 4.54 -1.65 -24.42
CA ILE A 102 4.48 -0.20 -24.56
C ILE A 102 4.87 0.18 -25.99
N LEU A 103 4.02 0.93 -26.69
CA LEU A 103 4.24 1.44 -28.03
C LEU A 103 4.93 2.81 -28.01
N SER A 104 4.43 3.71 -27.17
CA SER A 104 4.92 5.09 -27.08
C SER A 104 4.75 5.66 -25.67
N MET A 105 5.60 6.60 -25.29
CA MET A 105 5.51 7.35 -24.04
C MET A 105 5.51 8.84 -24.37
N THR A 106 4.47 9.57 -23.99
CA THR A 106 4.39 11.02 -24.16
C THR A 106 4.69 11.72 -22.84
N THR A 107 5.64 12.64 -22.86
CA THR A 107 5.97 13.47 -21.70
C THR A 107 5.01 14.65 -21.55
N ARG A 108 5.04 15.31 -20.38
CA ARG A 108 4.21 16.50 -20.13
C ARG A 108 4.49 17.65 -21.09
N ASP A 109 5.73 17.75 -21.57
CA ASP A 109 6.16 18.76 -22.53
C ASP A 109 5.75 18.44 -23.98
N GLY A 110 4.98 17.37 -24.20
CA GLY A 110 4.48 16.96 -25.51
C GLY A 110 5.50 16.19 -26.35
N ILE A 111 6.61 15.75 -25.75
CA ILE A 111 7.61 14.94 -26.45
C ILE A 111 7.16 13.48 -26.40
N THR A 112 6.91 12.89 -27.56
CA THR A 112 6.58 11.47 -27.69
C THR A 112 7.84 10.68 -27.98
N PHE A 113 8.21 9.81 -27.04
CA PHE A 113 9.27 8.83 -27.18
C PHE A 113 8.66 7.52 -27.69
N LEU A 114 8.99 7.13 -28.92
CA LEU A 114 8.68 5.80 -29.46
C LEU A 114 9.70 4.81 -28.87
N THR A 115 9.38 4.22 -27.74
CA THR A 115 10.29 3.29 -27.06
C THR A 115 10.22 1.90 -27.67
N LEU A 116 11.19 1.60 -28.55
CA LEU A 116 11.80 0.27 -28.73
C LEU A 116 12.55 -0.16 -27.44
N ILE A 117 11.95 -0.01 -26.26
CA ILE A 117 12.56 -0.46 -25.00
C ILE A 117 11.87 -1.74 -24.58
N THR A 118 12.37 -2.84 -25.16
CA THR A 118 12.26 -4.17 -24.59
C THR A 118 12.86 -4.11 -23.19
N PHE A 119 12.02 -4.07 -22.15
CA PHE A 119 12.46 -4.40 -20.80
C PHE A 119 12.99 -5.84 -20.84
N ARG A 120 14.30 -5.98 -20.74
CA ARG A 120 14.98 -7.24 -20.47
C ARG A 120 15.71 -7.12 -19.15
#